data_AF-A0A6C0ENI7-F1
#
_entry.id   AF-A0A6C0ENI7-F1
#
_cell.length_a   1.000
_cell.length_b   1.000
_cell.length_c   1.000
_cell.angle_alpha   90.00
_cell.angle_beta   90.00
_cell.angle_gamma   90.00
#
_symmetry.space_group_name_H-M   'P 1'
#
loop_
_entity.id
_entity.type
_entity.pdbx_description
1 polymer ?
#
loop_
_entity_poly.entity_id
_entity_poly.type
_entity_poly.pdbx_seq_one_letter_code
_entity_poly.pdbx_strand_id
1 'polypeptide(L)'
;MQCASVRNKTSTDRCSLKALMGHTLCGKHVRAKSCQLWADVHRQRLSRLPKVQALYRGWRVRSVLALSGPGVLRRGNCVNDEELVTLESKDRQYPYEYFGIEEGGRIWWFDFATAWEWFTRSVTPTNPYTKTPISHEALGRLRKLHLWRRRWRISVPPPPRDLKENIIRRWTVLSQIFRGYGFEDAHPEQFANLSSANLKIALRFLSEDIDAMPRPNKRMLGIIDRGLGYVASSTTSMIYSLNLLTIMMTDSRSYDFVFLLLSALYRC
;
A
#
# COMPACT_ATOMS: atom_id res chain seq x y z
N MET A 1 9.21 19.77 38.75
CA MET A 1 8.55 18.48 38.44
C MET A 1 9.31 17.32 39.10
N GLN A 2 8.60 16.36 39.69
CA GLN A 2 9.18 15.11 40.19
C GLN A 2 9.39 14.10 39.06
N CYS A 3 10.39 13.23 39.21
CA CYS A 3 10.70 12.16 38.25
C CYS A 3 9.46 11.30 37.97
N ALA A 4 9.21 10.98 36.70
CA ALA A 4 8.07 10.19 36.24
C ALA A 4 8.28 8.67 36.38
N SER A 5 9.52 8.22 36.62
CA SER A 5 9.82 6.79 36.88
C SER A 5 9.43 6.37 38.29
N VAL A 6 9.16 5.07 38.45
CA VAL A 6 9.06 4.40 39.75
C VAL A 6 10.43 4.29 40.43
N ARG A 7 10.44 4.06 41.75
CA ARG A 7 11.66 4.01 42.57
C ARG A 7 12.58 2.84 42.19
N ASN A 8 12.02 1.68 41.87
CA ASN A 8 12.71 0.48 41.40
C ASN A 8 11.71 -0.43 40.63
N LYS A 9 12.20 -1.50 40.01
CA LYS A 9 11.37 -2.40 39.16
C LYS A 9 10.24 -3.12 39.90
N THR A 10 10.32 -3.22 41.23
CA THR A 10 9.37 -3.96 42.08
C THR A 10 8.42 -3.06 42.85
N SER A 11 8.56 -1.73 42.74
CA SER A 11 7.74 -0.74 43.43
C SER A 11 6.89 0.02 42.43
N THR A 12 5.67 0.32 42.81
CA THR A 12 4.74 1.22 42.10
C THR A 12 4.91 2.68 42.55
N ASP A 13 5.72 2.93 43.58
CA ASP A 13 5.90 4.26 44.14
C ASP A 13 6.75 5.14 43.22
N ARG A 14 6.30 6.38 43.04
CA ARG A 14 6.99 7.37 42.23
C ARG A 14 8.35 7.73 42.83
N CYS A 15 9.35 7.87 41.98
CA CYS A 15 10.67 8.30 42.41
C CYS A 15 10.62 9.70 43.04
N SER A 16 11.17 9.83 44.25
CA SER A 16 11.22 11.08 45.02
C SER A 16 12.19 12.13 44.47
N LEU A 17 13.08 11.74 43.55
CA LEU A 17 14.06 12.66 42.97
C LEU A 17 13.40 13.64 42.02
N LYS A 18 13.89 14.89 42.01
CA LYS A 18 13.45 15.90 41.03
C LYS A 18 13.89 15.49 39.62
N ALA A 19 13.03 15.75 38.65
CA ALA A 19 13.39 15.55 37.25
C ALA A 19 14.48 16.57 36.86
N LEU A 20 15.35 16.18 35.92
CA LEU A 20 16.31 17.11 35.33
C LEU A 20 15.56 18.23 34.59
N MET A 21 16.14 19.43 34.55
CA MET A 21 15.53 20.58 33.87
C MET A 21 15.29 20.24 32.39
N GLY A 22 14.06 20.47 31.90
CA GLY A 22 13.66 20.10 30.53
C GLY A 22 13.33 18.62 30.29
N HIS A 23 13.36 17.77 31.33
CA HIS A 23 13.09 16.34 31.24
C HIS A 23 12.04 15.85 32.25
N THR A 24 11.53 14.64 32.01
CA THR A 24 10.56 13.96 32.89
C THR A 24 11.20 13.03 33.91
N LEU A 25 12.51 12.73 33.79
CA LEU A 25 13.23 11.76 34.61
C LEU A 25 14.39 12.42 35.38
N CYS A 26 14.78 11.84 36.51
CA CYS A 26 15.97 12.25 37.27
C CYS A 26 17.26 11.65 36.66
N GLY A 27 18.42 12.22 37.00
CA GLY A 27 19.71 11.76 36.47
C GLY A 27 20.05 10.30 36.77
N LYS A 28 19.51 9.73 37.86
CA LYS A 28 19.67 8.30 38.19
C LYS A 28 18.92 7.39 37.20
N HIS A 29 17.70 7.77 36.80
CA HIS A 29 16.89 6.98 35.86
C HIS A 29 17.28 7.21 34.40
N VAL A 30 17.75 8.42 34.05
CA VAL A 30 18.33 8.71 32.72
C VAL A 30 19.76 8.18 32.59
N ARG A 31 20.43 7.87 33.72
CA ARG A 31 21.86 7.55 33.79
C ARG A 31 22.76 8.67 33.22
N ALA A 32 22.39 9.92 33.49
CA ALA A 32 23.12 11.10 33.04
C ALA A 32 23.16 12.15 34.17
N LYS A 33 24.34 12.75 34.41
CA LYS A 33 24.50 13.82 35.41
C LYS A 33 24.01 15.17 34.88
N SER A 34 24.25 15.44 33.60
CA SER A 34 23.69 16.56 32.84
C SER A 34 22.80 16.00 31.73
N CYS A 35 21.60 16.54 31.56
CA CYS A 35 20.78 16.28 30.38
C CYS A 35 21.03 17.40 29.40
N GLN A 36 21.67 17.10 28.29
CA GLN A 36 21.70 17.97 27.13
C GLN A 36 20.77 17.36 26.10
N LEU A 37 19.74 18.10 25.69
CA LEU A 37 18.93 17.69 24.56
C LEU A 37 19.81 17.73 23.32
N TRP A 38 19.68 16.72 22.46
CA TRP A 38 20.35 16.71 21.15
C TRP A 38 20.10 18.02 20.39
N ALA A 39 18.88 18.56 20.52
CA ALA A 39 18.46 19.84 19.97
C ALA A 39 19.33 21.02 20.45
N ASP A 40 19.67 21.06 21.74
CA ASP A 40 20.45 22.16 22.33
C ASP A 40 21.92 22.10 21.89
N VAL A 41 22.50 20.89 21.83
CA VAL A 41 23.88 20.65 21.36
C VAL A 41 24.01 20.94 19.86
N HIS A 42 22.95 20.70 19.09
CA HIS A 42 22.94 20.83 17.64
C HIS A 42 22.07 21.98 17.14
N ARG A 43 21.97 23.07 17.90
CA ARG A 43 21.13 24.24 17.57
C ARG A 43 21.36 24.79 16.15
N GLN A 44 22.60 24.79 15.68
CA GLN A 44 22.94 25.17 14.30
C GLN A 44 22.34 24.23 13.24
N ARG A 45 22.26 22.93 13.52
CA ARG A 45 21.63 21.93 12.63
C ARG A 45 20.12 22.02 12.65
N LEU A 46 19.52 22.40 13.80
CA LEU A 46 18.07 22.60 13.91
C LEU A 46 17.54 23.63 12.92
N SER A 47 18.30 24.70 12.64
CA SER A 47 17.91 25.72 11.65
C SER A 47 17.68 25.14 10.24
N ARG A 48 18.33 24.03 9.91
CA ARG A 48 18.23 23.34 8.60
C ARG A 48 17.12 22.29 8.58
N LEU A 49 16.70 21.77 9.73
CA LEU A 49 15.68 20.70 9.80
C LEU A 49 14.33 21.12 9.19
N PRO A 50 13.79 22.33 9.41
CA PRO A 50 12.56 22.76 8.75
C PRO A 50 12.65 22.71 7.22
N LYS A 51 13.82 23.01 6.64
CA LYS A 51 14.03 22.92 5.18
C LYS A 51 13.98 21.47 4.70
N VAL A 52 14.65 20.56 5.41
CA VAL A 52 14.60 19.11 5.12
C VAL A 52 13.18 18.57 5.25
N GLN A 53 12.45 18.98 6.30
CA GLN A 53 11.05 18.61 6.49
C GLN A 53 10.15 19.14 5.37
N ALA A 54 10.34 20.39 4.94
CA ALA A 54 9.59 20.98 3.83
C ALA A 54 9.85 20.22 2.51
N LEU A 55 11.10 19.88 2.22
CA LEU A 55 11.46 19.06 1.06
C LEU A 55 10.79 17.68 1.10
N TYR A 56 10.86 16.99 2.24
CA TYR A 56 10.23 15.68 2.41
C TYR A 56 8.70 15.75 2.29
N ARG A 57 8.06 16.73 2.94
CA ARG A 57 6.61 16.94 2.86
C ARG A 57 6.18 17.23 1.43
N GLY A 58 6.89 18.11 0.73
CA GLY A 58 6.64 18.43 -0.67
C GLY A 58 6.83 17.22 -1.59
N TRP A 59 7.93 16.47 -1.42
CA TRP A 59 8.17 15.23 -2.16
C TRP A 59 7.08 14.19 -1.93
N ARG A 60 6.62 14.03 -0.69
CA ARG A 60 5.55 13.09 -0.34
C ARG A 60 4.24 13.46 -1.02
N VAL A 61 3.85 14.74 -0.99
CA VAL A 61 2.62 15.21 -1.67
C VAL A 61 2.73 14.98 -3.18
N ARG A 62 3.83 15.42 -3.81
CA ARG A 62 4.04 15.25 -5.26
C ARG A 62 4.08 13.78 -5.68
N SER A 63 4.70 12.92 -4.88
CA SER A 63 4.73 11.47 -5.15
C SER A 63 3.34 10.86 -5.22
N VAL A 64 2.39 11.33 -4.39
CA VAL A 64 1.01 10.84 -4.39
C VAL A 64 0.22 11.43 -5.54
N LEU A 65 0.36 12.73 -5.81
CA LEU A 65 -0.29 13.38 -6.95
C LEU A 65 0.18 12.78 -8.29
N ALA A 66 1.44 12.34 -8.38
CA ALA A 66 1.94 11.60 -9.52
C ALA A 66 1.23 10.24 -9.71
N LEU A 67 0.82 9.58 -8.63
CA LEU A 67 0.01 8.36 -8.70
C LEU A 67 -1.43 8.67 -9.14
N SER A 68 -2.01 9.79 -8.73
CA SER A 68 -3.32 10.25 -9.20
C SER A 68 -3.34 10.48 -10.72
N GLY A 69 -2.24 10.98 -11.29
CA GLY A 69 -2.07 11.07 -12.75
C GLY A 69 -2.30 12.46 -13.34
N PRO A 70 -2.40 12.55 -14.68
CA PRO A 70 -2.53 13.83 -15.37
C PRO A 70 -3.84 14.54 -15.00
N GLY A 71 -3.85 15.86 -15.10
CA GLY A 71 -5.04 16.70 -14.83
C GLY A 71 -5.34 16.96 -13.36
N VAL A 72 -4.71 16.25 -12.40
CA VAL A 72 -5.03 16.37 -10.95
C VAL A 72 -4.98 17.81 -10.40
N LEU A 73 -4.04 18.63 -10.88
CA LEU A 73 -3.91 20.05 -10.55
C LEU A 73 -4.32 20.99 -11.70
N ARG A 74 -4.59 20.47 -12.90
CA ARG A 74 -4.89 21.25 -14.11
C ARG A 74 -6.07 20.63 -14.85
N ARG A 75 -7.26 20.83 -14.28
CA ARG A 75 -8.50 20.16 -14.71
C ARG A 75 -9.13 20.74 -15.96
N GLY A 76 -8.73 21.95 -16.36
CA GLY A 76 -9.13 22.54 -17.64
C GLY A 76 -8.73 21.70 -18.86
N ASN A 77 -7.72 20.82 -18.71
CA ASN A 77 -7.28 19.92 -19.77
C ASN A 77 -8.08 18.60 -19.81
N CYS A 78 -8.97 18.36 -18.84
CA CYS A 78 -9.77 17.15 -18.80
C CYS A 78 -10.99 17.27 -19.73
N VAL A 79 -11.29 16.18 -20.45
CA VAL A 79 -12.36 16.15 -21.45
C VAL A 79 -13.74 16.09 -20.81
N ASN A 80 -13.92 15.26 -19.78
CA ASN A 80 -15.19 15.16 -19.09
C ASN A 80 -15.32 16.25 -18.01
N ASP A 81 -16.49 16.88 -17.93
CA ASP A 81 -16.79 17.93 -16.94
C ASP A 81 -17.29 17.37 -15.62
N GLU A 82 -18.02 16.26 -15.65
CA GLU A 82 -18.59 15.59 -14.49
C GLU A 82 -18.10 14.14 -14.36
N GLU A 83 -18.10 13.66 -13.11
CA GLU A 83 -17.78 12.29 -12.73
C GLU A 83 -18.96 11.33 -13.02
N LEU A 84 -18.66 10.07 -13.33
CA LEU A 84 -19.68 9.09 -13.75
C LEU A 84 -20.71 8.71 -12.69
N VAL A 85 -20.30 8.62 -11.43
CA VAL A 85 -21.06 8.07 -10.31
C VAL A 85 -21.43 9.15 -9.33
N THR A 86 -20.47 9.99 -8.92
CA THR A 86 -20.72 11.07 -7.97
C THR A 86 -21.42 12.27 -8.60
N LEU A 87 -21.37 12.37 -9.94
CA LEU A 87 -21.83 13.54 -10.71
C LEU A 87 -21.17 14.85 -10.24
N GLU A 88 -20.02 14.75 -9.55
CA GLU A 88 -19.28 15.92 -9.13
C GLU A 88 -18.60 16.56 -10.33
N SER A 89 -18.64 17.89 -10.38
CA SER A 89 -17.87 18.65 -11.35
C SER A 89 -16.37 18.51 -11.07
N LYS A 90 -15.59 18.45 -12.16
CA LYS A 90 -14.13 18.36 -12.11
C LYS A 90 -13.52 19.41 -11.19
N ASP A 91 -14.06 20.62 -11.10
CA ASP A 91 -13.48 21.69 -10.28
C ASP A 91 -13.65 21.49 -8.77
N ARG A 92 -14.58 20.62 -8.35
CA ARG A 92 -14.90 20.37 -6.94
C ARG A 92 -14.21 19.12 -6.37
N GLN A 93 -13.81 18.18 -7.22
CA GLN A 93 -13.15 16.95 -6.79
C GLN A 93 -11.92 17.23 -5.92
N TYR A 94 -11.68 16.46 -4.86
CA TYR A 94 -10.47 16.64 -4.05
C TYR A 94 -9.24 15.96 -4.70
N PRO A 95 -8.03 16.57 -4.74
CA PRO A 95 -6.86 15.99 -5.42
C PRO A 95 -6.46 14.57 -4.99
N TYR A 96 -6.68 14.18 -3.73
CA TYR A 96 -6.37 12.81 -3.30
C TYR A 96 -7.45 11.80 -3.68
N GLU A 97 -8.64 12.26 -4.04
CA GLU A 97 -9.75 11.45 -4.53
C GLU A 97 -9.84 11.49 -6.06
N TYR A 98 -8.99 12.26 -6.72
CA TYR A 98 -8.88 12.30 -8.17
C TYR A 98 -8.02 11.14 -8.71
N PHE A 99 -8.46 10.55 -9.82
CA PHE A 99 -7.64 9.67 -10.64
C PHE A 99 -7.81 10.01 -12.14
N GLY A 100 -6.69 10.26 -12.82
CA GLY A 100 -6.67 10.62 -14.23
C GLY A 100 -5.89 9.63 -15.08
N ILE A 101 -6.30 9.46 -16.32
CA ILE A 101 -5.62 8.68 -17.35
C ILE A 101 -5.47 9.54 -18.61
N GLU A 102 -4.41 9.28 -19.38
CA GLU A 102 -4.21 9.89 -20.69
C GLU A 102 -4.45 8.83 -21.77
N GLU A 103 -5.27 9.18 -22.76
CA GLU A 103 -5.65 8.31 -23.85
C GLU A 103 -5.75 9.14 -25.13
N GLY A 104 -4.95 8.82 -26.15
CA GLY A 104 -4.96 9.55 -27.42
C GLY A 104 -4.68 11.06 -27.27
N GLY A 105 -3.80 11.45 -26.33
CA GLY A 105 -3.48 12.85 -26.02
C GLY A 105 -4.60 13.61 -25.28
N ARG A 106 -5.65 12.92 -24.85
CA ARG A 106 -6.76 13.48 -24.08
C ARG A 106 -6.72 12.95 -22.64
N ILE A 107 -7.09 13.79 -21.69
CA ILE A 107 -7.12 13.43 -20.27
C ILE A 107 -8.56 13.13 -19.86
N TRP A 108 -8.77 11.93 -19.34
CA TRP A 108 -10.02 11.50 -18.73
C TRP A 108 -9.82 11.38 -17.22
N TRP A 109 -10.77 11.88 -16.45
CA TRP A 109 -10.69 11.83 -15.00
C TRP A 109 -11.88 11.11 -14.37
N PHE A 110 -11.63 10.58 -13.19
CA PHE A 110 -12.56 9.78 -12.39
C PHE A 110 -12.36 10.10 -10.92
N ASP A 111 -13.40 9.88 -10.11
CA ASP A 111 -13.20 9.69 -8.68
C ASP A 111 -12.43 8.38 -8.45
N PHE A 112 -11.55 8.36 -7.44
CA PHE A 112 -10.72 7.22 -7.10
C PHE A 112 -11.56 5.98 -6.78
N ALA A 113 -12.68 6.15 -6.08
CA ALA A 113 -13.57 5.05 -5.74
C ALA A 113 -14.23 4.47 -7.00
N THR A 114 -14.71 5.35 -7.89
CA THR A 114 -15.25 4.94 -9.19
C THR A 114 -14.21 4.21 -10.02
N ALA A 115 -13.00 4.76 -10.16
CA ALA A 115 -11.92 4.13 -10.92
C ALA A 115 -11.55 2.76 -10.36
N TRP A 116 -11.42 2.64 -9.02
CA TRP A 116 -11.11 1.37 -8.37
C TRP A 116 -12.22 0.34 -8.58
N GLU A 117 -13.48 0.74 -8.37
CA GLU A 117 -14.64 -0.12 -8.55
C GLU A 117 -14.76 -0.59 -10.00
N TRP A 118 -14.64 0.31 -10.96
CA TRP A 118 -14.78 0.00 -12.38
C TRP A 118 -13.63 -0.85 -12.90
N PHE A 119 -12.38 -0.45 -12.63
CA PHE A 119 -11.20 -1.11 -13.21
C PHE A 119 -10.86 -2.44 -12.53
N THR A 120 -11.51 -2.83 -11.44
CA THR A 120 -11.30 -4.14 -10.79
C THR A 120 -12.39 -5.17 -11.10
N ARG A 121 -13.36 -4.83 -11.94
CA ARG A 121 -14.44 -5.75 -12.37
C ARG A 121 -14.02 -6.73 -13.45
N SER A 122 -13.00 -6.40 -14.25
CA SER A 122 -12.51 -7.27 -15.32
C SER A 122 -10.99 -7.25 -15.42
N VAL A 123 -10.41 -8.26 -16.05
CA VAL A 123 -8.96 -8.36 -16.24
C VAL A 123 -8.45 -7.33 -17.26
N THR A 124 -9.27 -7.03 -18.27
CA THR A 124 -9.01 -6.01 -19.29
C THR A 124 -10.07 -4.92 -19.19
N PRO A 125 -10.01 -4.08 -18.13
CA PRO A 125 -10.98 -3.01 -17.96
C PRO A 125 -10.84 -1.99 -19.08
N THR A 126 -11.96 -1.41 -19.48
CA THR A 126 -12.02 -0.37 -20.50
C THR A 126 -12.43 0.96 -19.89
N ASN A 127 -11.97 2.04 -20.52
CA ASN A 127 -12.45 3.38 -20.23
C ASN A 127 -13.97 3.42 -20.50
N PRO A 128 -14.80 3.79 -19.52
CA PRO A 128 -16.25 3.82 -19.67
C PRO A 128 -16.74 4.76 -20.77
N TYR A 129 -15.99 5.82 -21.10
CA TYR A 129 -16.34 6.80 -22.13
C TYR A 129 -15.95 6.35 -23.54
N THR A 130 -14.74 5.82 -23.72
CA THR A 130 -14.18 5.50 -25.06
C THR A 130 -14.21 4.02 -25.40
N LYS A 131 -14.43 3.15 -24.40
CA LYS A 131 -14.34 1.68 -24.47
C LYS A 131 -12.95 1.14 -24.82
N THR A 132 -11.93 1.98 -24.78
CA THR A 132 -10.53 1.58 -24.98
C THR A 132 -9.98 0.86 -23.74
N PRO A 133 -9.17 -0.21 -23.89
CA PRO A 133 -8.51 -0.86 -22.75
C PRO A 133 -7.62 0.09 -21.95
N ILE A 134 -7.68 0.00 -20.62
CA ILE A 134 -6.83 0.79 -19.72
C ILE A 134 -5.41 0.21 -19.72
N SER A 135 -4.40 1.06 -19.84
CA SER A 135 -3.00 0.64 -19.84
C SER A 135 -2.58 0.00 -18.51
N HIS A 136 -1.69 -1.00 -18.58
CA HIS A 136 -1.14 -1.65 -17.39
C HIS A 136 -0.42 -0.67 -16.45
N GLU A 137 0.16 0.39 -17.00
CA GLU A 137 0.77 1.48 -16.23
C GLU A 137 -0.27 2.22 -15.38
N ALA A 138 -1.40 2.62 -15.97
CA ALA A 138 -2.48 3.28 -15.26
C ALA A 138 -3.06 2.40 -14.15
N LEU A 139 -3.29 1.11 -14.43
CA LEU A 139 -3.72 0.14 -13.41
C LEU A 139 -2.67 -0.02 -12.29
N GLY A 140 -1.38 0.00 -12.65
CA GLY A 140 -0.27 -0.02 -11.70
C GLY A 140 -0.23 1.20 -10.78
N ARG A 141 -0.50 2.40 -11.31
CA ARG A 141 -0.64 3.63 -10.51
C ARG A 141 -1.84 3.56 -9.58
N LEU A 142 -2.99 3.11 -10.08
CA LEU A 142 -4.22 2.95 -9.30
C LEU A 142 -3.99 2.02 -8.10
N ARG A 143 -3.37 0.85 -8.31
CA ARG A 143 -3.02 -0.10 -7.24
C ARG A 143 -2.11 0.52 -6.20
N LYS A 144 -1.06 1.24 -6.62
CA LYS A 144 -0.16 1.95 -5.69
C LYS A 144 -0.89 3.02 -4.89
N LEU A 145 -1.79 3.76 -5.51
CA LEU A 145 -2.62 4.76 -4.84
C LEU A 145 -3.53 4.10 -3.80
N HIS A 146 -4.17 2.98 -4.13
CA HIS A 146 -4.97 2.19 -3.19
C HIS A 146 -4.14 1.71 -1.98
N LEU A 147 -2.95 1.13 -2.21
CA LEU A 147 -2.05 0.71 -1.13
C LEU A 147 -1.58 1.88 -0.26
N TRP A 148 -1.29 3.03 -0.89
CA TRP A 148 -0.94 4.25 -0.18
C TRP A 148 -2.09 4.71 0.73
N ARG A 149 -3.32 4.79 0.22
CA ARG A 149 -4.50 5.18 1.01
C ARG A 149 -4.70 4.25 2.22
N ARG A 150 -4.58 2.92 2.02
CA ARG A 150 -4.63 1.94 3.12
C ARG A 150 -3.54 2.18 4.17
N ARG A 151 -2.29 2.39 3.75
CA ARG A 151 -1.16 2.65 4.65
C ARG A 151 -1.36 3.91 5.50
N TRP A 152 -2.00 4.93 4.95
CA TRP A 152 -2.26 6.20 5.62
C TRP A 152 -3.64 6.28 6.27
N ARG A 153 -4.39 5.17 6.34
CA ARG A 153 -5.73 5.10 6.94
C ARG A 153 -6.73 6.09 6.31
N ILE A 154 -6.56 6.35 5.03
CA ILE A 154 -7.51 7.11 4.22
C ILE A 154 -8.57 6.12 3.72
N SER A 155 -9.82 6.56 3.63
CA SER A 155 -10.93 5.76 3.13
C SER A 155 -10.61 5.14 1.76
N VAL A 156 -10.90 3.85 1.61
CA VAL A 156 -10.84 3.12 0.34
C VAL A 156 -12.19 2.46 0.09
N PRO A 157 -12.58 2.23 -1.17
CA PRO A 157 -13.82 1.54 -1.49
C PRO A 157 -13.94 0.23 -0.72
N PRO A 158 -15.11 -0.06 -0.13
CA PRO A 158 -15.31 -1.30 0.58
C PRO A 158 -15.20 -2.48 -0.40
N PRO A 159 -14.69 -3.64 0.06
CA PRO A 159 -14.78 -4.86 -0.74
C PRO A 159 -16.23 -5.25 -1.01
N PRO A 160 -16.51 -6.05 -2.06
CA PRO A 160 -17.82 -6.66 -2.27
C PRO A 160 -18.32 -7.39 -1.02
N ARG A 161 -19.64 -7.31 -0.78
CA ARG A 161 -20.30 -8.01 0.32
C ARG A 161 -20.34 -9.52 0.07
N ASP A 162 -20.58 -9.92 -1.17
CA ASP A 162 -20.53 -11.33 -1.55
C ASP A 162 -19.09 -11.85 -1.51
N LEU A 163 -18.89 -12.96 -0.78
CA LEU A 163 -17.56 -13.50 -0.56
C LEU A 163 -16.92 -14.02 -1.86
N LYS A 164 -17.71 -14.66 -2.72
CA LYS A 164 -17.21 -15.22 -3.98
C LYS A 164 -16.77 -14.10 -4.91
N GLU A 165 -17.59 -13.06 -5.06
CA GLU A 165 -17.23 -11.85 -5.79
C GLU A 165 -15.97 -11.20 -5.21
N ASN A 166 -15.87 -11.11 -3.88
CA ASN A 166 -14.73 -10.52 -3.19
C ASN A 166 -13.40 -11.25 -3.47
N ILE A 167 -13.45 -12.58 -3.56
CA ILE A 167 -12.31 -13.44 -3.94
C ILE A 167 -11.97 -13.25 -5.43
N ILE A 168 -12.98 -13.29 -6.31
CA ILE A 168 -12.81 -13.09 -7.76
C ILE A 168 -12.18 -11.73 -8.06
N ARG A 169 -12.60 -10.65 -7.38
CA ARG A 169 -12.01 -9.32 -7.58
C ARG A 169 -10.54 -9.25 -7.18
N ARG A 170 -10.14 -9.94 -6.11
CA ARG A 170 -8.72 -10.03 -5.72
C ARG A 170 -7.90 -10.78 -6.75
N TRP A 171 -8.43 -11.89 -7.25
CA TRP A 171 -7.81 -12.62 -8.35
C TRP A 171 -7.75 -11.79 -9.62
N THR A 172 -8.77 -10.99 -9.92
CA THR A 172 -8.79 -10.08 -11.07
C THR A 172 -7.64 -9.08 -10.99
N VAL A 173 -7.41 -8.47 -9.81
CA VAL A 173 -6.27 -7.58 -9.57
C VAL A 173 -4.93 -8.30 -9.75
N LEU A 174 -4.80 -9.55 -9.29
CA LEU A 174 -3.58 -10.35 -9.48
C LEU A 174 -3.37 -10.71 -10.97
N SER A 175 -4.42 -11.15 -11.67
CA SER A 175 -4.40 -11.42 -13.11
C SER A 175 -4.01 -10.20 -13.93
N GLN A 176 -4.49 -9.00 -13.58
CA GLN A 176 -4.04 -7.75 -14.21
C GLN A 176 -2.53 -7.51 -14.05
N ILE A 177 -1.95 -7.92 -12.91
CA ILE A 177 -0.51 -7.82 -12.70
C ILE A 177 0.21 -8.85 -13.56
N PHE A 178 -0.22 -10.11 -13.55
CA PHE A 178 0.34 -11.17 -14.40
C PHE A 178 0.37 -10.76 -15.88
N ARG A 179 -0.76 -10.28 -16.41
CA ARG A 179 -0.83 -9.79 -17.80
C ARG A 179 0.11 -8.62 -18.07
N GLY A 180 0.29 -7.73 -17.09
CA GLY A 180 1.25 -6.62 -17.19
C GLY A 180 2.72 -7.05 -17.31
N TYR A 181 3.04 -8.32 -17.06
CA TYR A 181 4.35 -8.94 -17.29
C TYR A 181 4.36 -9.92 -18.47
N GLY A 182 3.32 -9.94 -19.31
CA GLY A 182 3.25 -10.80 -20.49
C GLY A 182 2.56 -12.15 -20.30
N PHE A 183 2.02 -12.45 -19.12
CA PHE A 183 1.26 -13.67 -18.88
C PHE A 183 -0.23 -13.48 -19.25
N GLU A 184 -0.52 -13.39 -20.55
CA GLU A 184 -1.85 -13.03 -21.07
C GLU A 184 -2.96 -14.03 -20.69
N ASP A 185 -2.62 -15.32 -20.56
CA ASP A 185 -3.57 -16.38 -20.23
C ASP A 185 -4.03 -16.37 -18.77
N ALA A 186 -3.40 -15.57 -17.90
CA ALA A 186 -3.78 -15.49 -16.49
C ALA A 186 -5.19 -14.91 -16.34
N HIS A 187 -6.13 -15.72 -15.82
CA HIS A 187 -7.53 -15.35 -15.63
C HIS A 187 -8.01 -15.70 -14.21
N PRO A 188 -8.84 -14.87 -13.55
CA PRO A 188 -9.27 -15.10 -12.17
C PRO A 188 -10.01 -16.42 -11.99
N GLU A 189 -10.73 -16.91 -12.99
CA GLU A 189 -11.47 -18.18 -12.93
C GLU A 189 -10.56 -19.40 -12.75
N GLN A 190 -9.32 -19.34 -13.23
CA GLN A 190 -8.32 -20.40 -13.01
C GLN A 190 -7.99 -20.55 -11.51
N PHE A 191 -8.10 -19.46 -10.74
CA PHE A 191 -7.64 -19.40 -9.36
C PHE A 191 -8.78 -19.24 -8.35
N ALA A 192 -9.98 -18.87 -8.80
CA ALA A 192 -11.12 -18.57 -7.94
C ALA A 192 -11.56 -19.76 -7.06
N ASN A 193 -11.29 -20.98 -7.51
CA ASN A 193 -11.63 -22.22 -6.80
C ASN A 193 -10.48 -22.74 -5.91
N LEU A 194 -9.32 -22.08 -5.88
CA LEU A 194 -8.22 -22.48 -5.01
C LEU A 194 -8.64 -22.42 -3.55
N SER A 195 -8.50 -23.55 -2.85
CA SER A 195 -8.79 -23.62 -1.43
C SER A 195 -7.76 -22.81 -0.62
N SER A 196 -8.10 -22.47 0.63
CA SER A 196 -7.12 -21.86 1.53
C SER A 196 -5.92 -22.79 1.79
N ALA A 197 -6.08 -24.11 1.66
CA ALA A 197 -4.98 -25.06 1.81
C ALA A 197 -4.05 -25.00 0.59
N ASN A 198 -4.60 -25.03 -0.63
CA ASN A 198 -3.83 -24.91 -1.87
C ASN A 198 -3.04 -23.60 -1.91
N LEU A 199 -3.64 -22.49 -1.47
CA LEU A 199 -2.95 -21.20 -1.41
C LEU A 199 -1.79 -21.21 -0.39
N LYS A 200 -1.92 -21.94 0.72
CA LYS A 200 -0.80 -22.12 1.67
C LYS A 200 0.32 -22.97 1.07
N ILE A 201 -0.02 -24.00 0.30
CA ILE A 201 0.97 -24.82 -0.41
C ILE A 201 1.69 -23.95 -1.46
N ALA A 202 0.97 -23.16 -2.25
CA ALA A 202 1.55 -22.23 -3.21
C ALA A 202 2.50 -21.23 -2.54
N LEU A 203 2.13 -20.68 -1.38
CA LEU A 203 3.01 -19.79 -0.61
C LEU A 203 4.27 -20.50 -0.10
N ARG A 204 4.21 -21.80 0.23
CA ARG A 204 5.40 -22.59 0.60
C ARG A 204 6.32 -22.80 -0.60
N PHE A 205 5.77 -23.22 -1.74
CA PHE A 205 6.56 -23.35 -2.98
C PHE A 205 7.23 -22.03 -3.37
N LEU A 206 6.49 -20.92 -3.28
CA LEU A 206 7.04 -19.60 -3.52
C LEU A 206 8.18 -19.24 -2.55
N SER A 207 8.04 -19.62 -1.28
CA SER A 207 9.07 -19.38 -0.27
C SER A 207 10.36 -20.15 -0.60
N GLU A 208 10.22 -21.43 -0.92
CA GLU A 208 11.33 -22.31 -1.30
C GLU A 208 12.05 -21.80 -2.56
N ASP A 209 11.28 -21.42 -3.59
CA ASP A 209 11.85 -20.90 -4.85
C ASP A 209 12.60 -19.58 -4.65
N ILE A 210 12.08 -18.66 -3.82
CA ILE A 210 12.74 -17.37 -3.53
C ILE A 210 14.02 -17.59 -2.74
N ASP A 211 14.03 -18.53 -1.80
CA ASP A 211 15.23 -18.85 -1.00
C ASP A 211 16.31 -19.51 -1.86
N ALA A 212 15.92 -20.29 -2.87
CA ALA A 212 16.81 -20.90 -3.84
C ALA A 212 17.41 -19.91 -4.87
N MET A 213 16.89 -18.68 -4.97
CA MET A 213 17.46 -17.68 -5.90
C MET A 213 18.89 -17.29 -5.50
N PRO A 214 19.77 -16.93 -6.47
CA PRO A 214 21.14 -16.51 -6.16
C PRO A 214 21.25 -15.31 -5.20
N ARG A 215 20.21 -14.47 -5.17
CA ARG A 215 20.09 -13.31 -4.27
C ARG A 215 18.68 -13.29 -3.68
N PRO A 216 18.42 -14.06 -2.61
CA PRO A 216 17.08 -14.22 -2.08
C PRO A 216 16.58 -12.90 -1.48
N ASN A 217 15.33 -12.53 -1.79
CA ASN A 217 14.72 -11.34 -1.23
C ASN A 217 14.20 -11.63 0.19
N LYS A 218 15.09 -11.50 1.18
CA LYS A 218 14.79 -11.76 2.60
C LYS A 218 13.59 -11.00 3.14
N ARG A 219 13.31 -9.81 2.61
CA ARG A 219 12.12 -9.04 3.01
C ARG A 219 10.84 -9.73 2.56
N MET A 220 10.84 -10.31 1.35
CA MET A 220 9.69 -11.02 0.81
C MET A 220 9.47 -12.36 1.52
N LEU A 221 10.54 -13.11 1.79
CA LEU A 221 10.49 -14.33 2.62
C LEU A 221 9.85 -14.04 3.98
N GLY A 222 10.34 -13.05 4.72
CA GLY A 222 9.76 -12.69 6.01
C GLY A 222 8.31 -12.17 5.95
N ILE A 223 7.81 -11.76 4.77
CA ILE A 223 6.38 -11.45 4.57
C ILE A 223 5.59 -12.74 4.36
N ILE A 224 6.09 -13.66 3.53
CA ILE A 224 5.48 -14.97 3.25
C ILE A 224 5.40 -15.80 4.54
N ASP A 225 6.49 -15.91 5.30
CA ASP A 225 6.55 -16.68 6.55
C ASP A 225 5.51 -16.21 7.57
N ARG A 226 5.35 -14.89 7.72
CA ARG A 226 4.31 -14.30 8.57
C ARG A 226 2.91 -14.61 8.06
N GLY A 227 2.73 -14.73 6.74
CA GLY A 227 1.47 -15.16 6.15
C GLY A 227 1.18 -16.64 6.34
N LEU A 228 2.19 -17.50 6.24
CA LEU A 228 2.08 -18.94 6.51
C LEU A 228 1.78 -19.23 7.98
N GLY A 229 2.35 -18.44 8.90
CA GLY A 229 2.08 -18.52 10.33
C GLY A 229 0.74 -17.93 10.76
N TYR A 230 -0.01 -17.29 9.86
CA TYR A 230 -1.31 -16.71 10.18
C TYR A 230 -2.37 -17.82 10.32
N VAL A 231 -2.88 -17.98 11.54
CA VAL A 231 -3.96 -18.93 11.88
C VAL A 231 -5.26 -18.16 12.02
N ALA A 232 -6.20 -18.42 11.13
CA ALA A 232 -7.55 -17.89 11.15
C ALA A 232 -8.51 -18.89 10.47
N SER A 233 -9.79 -18.54 10.37
CA SER A 233 -10.73 -19.29 9.52
C SER A 233 -10.18 -19.40 8.09
N SER A 234 -10.54 -20.47 7.37
CA SER A 234 -10.09 -20.70 5.99
C SER A 234 -10.38 -19.49 5.08
N THR A 235 -11.56 -18.90 5.21
CA THR A 235 -11.98 -17.71 4.45
C THR A 235 -11.13 -16.48 4.79
N THR A 236 -10.93 -16.19 6.08
CA THR A 236 -10.11 -15.05 6.52
C THR A 236 -8.66 -15.22 6.06
N SER A 237 -8.13 -16.45 6.17
CA SER A 237 -6.79 -16.79 5.72
C SER A 237 -6.63 -16.56 4.21
N MET A 238 -7.62 -16.95 3.41
CA MET A 238 -7.59 -16.74 1.95
C MET A 238 -7.56 -15.24 1.59
N ILE A 239 -8.47 -14.44 2.16
CA ILE A 239 -8.51 -12.99 1.90
C ILE A 239 -7.20 -12.33 2.33
N TYR A 240 -6.64 -12.75 3.48
CA TYR A 240 -5.37 -12.25 3.97
C TYR A 240 -4.23 -12.55 2.99
N SER A 241 -4.10 -13.81 2.55
CA SER A 241 -3.07 -14.22 1.59
C SER A 241 -3.18 -13.47 0.26
N LEU A 242 -4.38 -13.31 -0.29
CA LEU A 242 -4.58 -12.57 -1.54
C LEU A 242 -4.21 -11.08 -1.41
N ASN A 243 -4.52 -10.46 -0.26
CA ASN A 243 -4.08 -9.09 0.03
C ASN A 243 -2.55 -9.00 0.13
N LEU A 244 -1.92 -9.99 0.77
CA LEU A 244 -0.47 -10.09 0.90
C LEU A 244 0.20 -10.16 -0.48
N LEU A 245 -0.28 -11.06 -1.33
CA LEU A 245 0.21 -11.22 -2.71
C LEU A 245 0.03 -9.92 -3.50
N THR A 246 -1.11 -9.25 -3.39
CA THR A 246 -1.35 -7.97 -4.08
C THR A 246 -0.33 -6.91 -3.66
N ILE A 247 -0.03 -6.81 -2.35
CA ILE A 247 0.99 -5.88 -1.83
C ILE A 247 2.37 -6.23 -2.38
N MET A 248 2.77 -7.50 -2.26
CA MET A 248 4.09 -7.96 -2.69
C MET A 248 4.31 -7.73 -4.18
N MET A 249 3.33 -8.08 -5.01
CA MET A 249 3.38 -7.94 -6.47
C MET A 249 3.39 -6.48 -6.93
N THR A 250 2.68 -5.60 -6.22
CA THR A 250 2.63 -4.17 -6.55
C THR A 250 3.94 -3.44 -6.21
N ASP A 251 4.60 -3.87 -5.13
CA ASP A 251 5.85 -3.28 -4.62
C ASP A 251 7.11 -3.88 -5.26
N SER A 252 7.16 -5.18 -5.53
CA SER A 252 8.38 -5.87 -5.99
C SER A 252 8.86 -5.39 -7.36
N ARG A 253 7.92 -5.06 -8.26
CA ARG A 253 8.18 -4.72 -9.66
C ARG A 253 9.16 -5.68 -10.38
N SER A 254 9.13 -6.96 -10.01
CA SER A 254 10.11 -7.96 -10.45
C SER A 254 9.44 -9.03 -11.28
N TYR A 255 9.89 -9.20 -12.53
CA TYR A 255 9.43 -10.29 -13.40
C TYR A 255 9.65 -11.64 -12.72
N ASP A 256 10.83 -11.88 -12.17
CA ASP A 256 11.17 -13.14 -11.50
C ASP A 256 10.16 -13.51 -10.41
N PHE A 257 9.79 -12.56 -9.55
CA PHE A 257 8.81 -12.82 -8.49
C PHE A 257 7.41 -13.12 -9.05
N VAL A 258 7.00 -12.41 -10.10
CA VAL A 258 5.70 -12.64 -10.76
C VAL A 258 5.68 -14.04 -11.37
N PHE A 259 6.75 -14.42 -12.05
CA PHE A 259 6.93 -15.74 -12.65
C PHE A 259 6.90 -16.85 -11.59
N LEU A 260 7.68 -16.71 -10.51
CA LEU A 260 7.74 -17.69 -9.43
C LEU A 260 6.37 -17.85 -8.74
N LEU A 261 5.66 -16.76 -8.47
CA LEU A 261 4.32 -16.82 -7.89
C LEU A 261 3.35 -17.57 -8.82
N LEU A 262 3.35 -17.24 -10.11
CA LEU A 262 2.45 -17.88 -11.07
C LEU A 262 2.75 -19.39 -11.20
N SER A 263 4.04 -19.74 -11.26
CA SER A 263 4.51 -21.14 -11.25
C SER A 263 4.10 -21.88 -9.98
N ALA A 264 4.21 -21.25 -8.80
CA ALA A 264 3.75 -21.83 -7.54
C ALA A 264 2.22 -22.07 -7.52
N LEU A 265 1.44 -21.17 -8.12
CA LEU A 265 -0.01 -21.32 -8.22
C LEU A 265 -0.42 -22.45 -9.15
N TYR A 266 0.26 -22.64 -10.29
CA TYR A 266 -0.05 -23.74 -11.22
C TYR A 266 0.38 -25.13 -10.73
N ARG A 267 1.22 -25.21 -9.69
CA ARG A 267 1.59 -26.48 -9.04
C ARG A 267 0.59 -26.96 -7.98
N CYS A 268 -0.48 -26.20 -7.72
CA CYS A 268 -1.45 -26.44 -6.64
C CYS A 268 -2.86 -26.71 -7.18
#